data_AF-A0A5N0VC84-F1
#
_entry.id   AF-A0A5N0VC84-F1
#
_cell.length_a   1.000
_cell.length_b   1.000
_cell.length_c   1.000
_cell.angle_alpha   90.00
_cell.angle_beta   90.00
_cell.angle_gamma   90.00
#
_symmetry.space_group_name_H-M   'P 1'
#
loop_
_entity.id
_entity.type
_entity.pdbx_description
1 polymer ?
#
loop_
_entity_poly.entity_id
_entity_poly.type
_entity_poly.pdbx_seq_one_letter_code
_entity_poly.pdbx_strand_id
1 'polypeptide(L)'
;MTEQGLPQPGDDTGRSYVEEWDRALPAANRPHTTRYNYELAVTQLADFLGSDSLDGFLQDHGQKARPDDSDAAEDPTDVERRHVEWFIAWMIATRSAATAAHVPALHPGQYR
;
A
#
# COMPACT_ATOMS: atom_id res chain seq x y z
N MET A 1 0.59 25.47 -6.05
CA MET A 1 0.36 24.03 -5.78
C MET A 1 0.44 23.90 -4.28
N THR A 2 -0.68 23.57 -3.61
CA THR A 2 -0.67 23.31 -2.17
C THR A 2 0.32 22.20 -1.89
N GLU A 3 1.28 22.46 -1.02
CA GLU A 3 2.20 21.49 -0.44
C GLU A 3 1.39 20.47 0.35
N GLN A 4 0.74 19.53 -0.35
CA GLN A 4 0.28 18.31 0.28
C GLN A 4 1.54 17.56 0.66
N GLY A 5 1.90 17.66 1.95
CA GLY A 5 2.91 16.82 2.55
C GLY A 5 2.65 15.37 2.19
N LEU A 6 3.74 14.63 1.98
CA LEU A 6 3.71 13.23 1.59
C LEU A 6 2.84 12.45 2.58
N PRO A 7 2.03 11.48 2.14
CA PRO A 7 1.26 10.66 3.06
C PRO A 7 2.24 9.94 3.98
N GLN A 8 2.16 10.20 5.28
CA GLN A 8 3.02 9.60 6.31
C GLN A 8 2.25 8.50 7.05
N PRO A 9 2.94 7.45 7.52
CA PRO A 9 2.37 6.52 8.49
C PRO A 9 1.76 7.27 9.68
N GLY A 10 0.65 6.74 10.20
CA GLY A 10 -0.05 7.35 11.34
C GLY A 10 0.76 7.35 12.63
N ASP A 11 1.66 6.38 12.78
CA ASP A 11 2.53 6.18 13.93
C ASP A 11 3.86 6.95 13.82
N ASP A 12 4.51 7.16 14.97
CA ASP A 12 5.74 7.97 15.07
C ASP A 12 6.99 7.22 14.57
N THR A 13 7.02 5.89 14.70
CA THR A 13 8.17 5.06 14.34
C THR A 13 8.33 4.99 12.82
N GLY A 14 7.28 4.57 12.10
CA GLY A 14 7.21 4.53 10.65
C GLY A 14 7.47 5.91 10.03
N ARG A 15 6.94 6.98 10.63
CA ARG A 15 7.22 8.36 10.20
C ARG A 15 8.72 8.68 10.27
N SER A 16 9.39 8.31 11.37
CA SER A 16 10.83 8.57 11.52
C SER A 16 11.68 7.87 10.45
N TYR A 17 11.31 6.65 10.05
CA TYR A 17 11.96 5.93 8.96
C TYR A 17 11.75 6.62 7.61
N VAL A 18 10.52 7.07 7.32
CA VAL A 18 10.20 7.80 6.08
C VAL A 18 10.97 9.11 6.00
N GLU A 19 11.09 9.85 7.11
CA GLU A 19 11.90 11.08 7.18
C GLU A 19 13.40 10.80 6.99
N GLU A 20 13.92 9.70 7.52
CA GLU A 20 15.31 9.28 7.27
C GLU A 20 15.53 8.95 5.79
N TRP A 21 14.56 8.29 5.15
CA TRP A 21 14.63 7.96 3.72
C TRP A 21 14.60 9.21 2.84
N ASP A 22 13.76 10.20 3.15
CA ASP A 22 13.75 11.46 2.40
C ASP A 22 15.10 12.20 2.53
N ARG A 23 15.82 12.02 3.65
CA ARG A 23 17.20 12.53 3.80
C ARG A 23 18.23 11.71 3.03
N ALA A 24 18.13 10.38 3.05
CA ALA A 24 19.16 9.48 2.51
C ALA A 24 19.05 9.25 0.98
N LEU A 25 17.85 9.20 0.43
CA LEU A 25 17.62 8.91 -0.99
C LEU A 25 18.14 10.00 -1.94
N PRO A 26 18.08 11.31 -1.62
CA PRO A 26 18.76 12.35 -2.39
C PRO A 26 20.28 12.17 -2.44
N ALA A 27 20.89 11.77 -1.31
CA ALA A 27 22.33 11.49 -1.26
C ALA A 27 22.72 10.31 -2.17
N ALA A 28 21.78 9.41 -2.45
CA ALA A 28 21.92 8.32 -3.42
C ALA A 28 21.46 8.68 -4.86
N ASN A 29 21.27 9.96 -5.17
CA ASN A 29 20.86 10.48 -6.47
C ASN A 29 19.51 9.91 -6.99
N ARG A 30 18.56 9.65 -6.08
CA ARG A 30 17.20 9.20 -6.45
C ARG A 30 16.32 10.39 -6.84
N PRO A 31 15.72 10.39 -8.05
CA PRO A 31 14.81 11.45 -8.48
C PRO A 31 13.63 11.61 -7.52
N HIS A 32 13.08 12.83 -7.44
CA HIS A 32 11.93 13.14 -6.59
C HIS A 32 10.73 12.21 -6.82
N THR A 33 10.43 11.88 -8.09
CA THR A 33 9.35 10.95 -8.44
C THR A 33 9.59 9.54 -7.91
N THR A 34 10.84 9.07 -7.88
CA THR A 34 11.20 7.77 -7.31
C THR A 34 11.03 7.77 -5.79
N ARG A 35 11.49 8.83 -5.11
CA ARG A 35 11.35 8.99 -3.66
C ARG A 35 9.88 9.00 -3.25
N TYR A 36 9.08 9.84 -3.91
CA TYR A 36 7.62 9.90 -3.74
C TYR A 36 6.97 8.50 -3.85
N ASN A 37 7.35 7.72 -4.87
CA ASN A 37 6.78 6.38 -5.07
C ASN A 37 7.13 5.40 -3.94
N TYR A 38 8.33 5.51 -3.36
CA TYR A 38 8.74 4.65 -2.25
C TYR A 38 8.01 4.99 -0.97
N GLU A 39 7.93 6.27 -0.64
CA GLU A 39 7.22 6.73 0.56
C GLU A 39 5.72 6.40 0.46
N LEU A 40 5.12 6.66 -0.69
CA LEU A 40 3.74 6.29 -0.97
C LEU A 40 3.49 4.77 -0.85
N ALA A 41 4.44 3.93 -1.28
CA ALA A 41 4.32 2.48 -1.17
C ALA A 41 4.38 2.01 0.30
N VAL A 42 5.26 2.58 1.12
CA VAL A 42 5.37 2.24 2.54
C VAL A 42 4.14 2.69 3.31
N THR A 43 3.62 3.89 3.04
CA THR A 43 2.42 4.37 3.72
C THR A 43 1.21 3.50 3.38
N GLN A 44 1.02 3.13 2.10
CA GLN A 44 -0.05 2.20 1.73
C GLN A 44 0.12 0.80 2.35
N LEU A 45 1.36 0.34 2.54
CA LEU A 45 1.62 -0.93 3.21
C LEU A 45 1.22 -0.87 4.68
N ALA A 46 1.63 0.18 5.41
CA ALA A 46 1.25 0.38 6.81
C ALA A 46 -0.28 0.47 6.97
N ASP A 47 -0.94 1.27 6.12
CA ASP A 47 -2.40 1.38 6.10
C ASP A 47 -3.09 0.03 5.84
N PHE A 48 -2.55 -0.77 4.90
CA PHE A 48 -3.09 -2.10 4.61
C PHE A 48 -2.98 -3.03 5.82
N LEU A 49 -1.80 -3.08 6.47
CA LEU A 49 -1.55 -3.95 7.61
C LEU A 49 -2.34 -3.55 8.86
N GLY A 50 -2.59 -2.26 9.06
CA GLY A 50 -3.32 -1.72 10.20
C GLY A 50 -4.84 -1.62 10.00
N SER A 51 -5.39 -2.12 8.88
CA SER A 51 -6.81 -1.98 8.55
C SER A 51 -7.53 -3.33 8.39
N ASP A 52 -8.87 -3.26 8.45
CA ASP A 52 -9.77 -4.38 8.13
C ASP A 52 -9.55 -4.95 6.71
N SER A 53 -8.80 -4.23 5.85
CA SER A 53 -8.45 -4.69 4.51
C SER A 53 -7.58 -5.95 4.54
N LEU A 54 -6.65 -6.06 5.48
CA LEU A 54 -5.83 -7.26 5.67
C LEU A 54 -6.70 -8.44 6.06
N ASP A 55 -7.53 -8.27 7.09
CA ASP A 55 -8.40 -9.32 7.61
C ASP A 55 -9.37 -9.83 6.54
N GLY A 56 -10.04 -8.91 5.83
CA GLY A 56 -10.93 -9.25 4.73
C GLY A 56 -10.21 -9.98 3.60
N PHE A 57 -9.03 -9.48 3.19
CA PHE A 57 -8.23 -10.12 2.14
C PHE A 57 -7.80 -11.54 2.55
N LEU A 58 -7.29 -11.72 3.76
CA LEU A 58 -6.87 -13.05 4.22
C LEU A 58 -8.06 -14.00 4.32
N GLN A 59 -9.20 -13.53 4.83
CA GLN A 59 -10.43 -14.33 4.94
C GLN A 59 -10.91 -14.82 3.57
N ASP A 60 -10.95 -13.95 2.56
CA ASP A 60 -11.34 -14.31 1.18
C ASP A 60 -10.41 -15.37 0.56
N HIS A 61 -9.17 -15.42 1.03
CA HIS A 61 -8.16 -16.37 0.60
C HIS A 61 -7.98 -17.57 1.55
N GLY A 62 -8.88 -17.76 2.52
CA GLY A 62 -8.87 -18.90 3.45
C GLY A 62 -7.70 -18.88 4.44
N GLN A 63 -7.13 -17.70 4.68
CA GLN A 63 -6.04 -17.45 5.62
C GLN A 63 -6.56 -16.61 6.80
N LYS A 64 -5.73 -16.47 7.84
CA LYS A 64 -6.01 -15.62 8.99
C LYS A 64 -4.72 -14.94 9.42
N ALA A 65 -4.80 -13.65 9.73
CA ALA A 65 -3.70 -12.91 10.34
C ALA A 65 -3.34 -13.54 11.69
N ARG A 66 -2.05 -13.51 12.00
CA ARG A 66 -1.54 -13.76 13.34
C ARG A 66 -1.85 -12.55 14.23
N PRO A 67 -1.95 -12.73 15.56
CA PRO A 67 -2.22 -11.64 16.48
C PRO A 67 -1.21 -10.47 16.41
N ASP A 68 0.02 -10.75 15.95
CA ASP A 68 1.14 -9.82 15.84
C ASP A 68 1.35 -9.28 14.40
N ASP A 69 0.57 -9.71 13.40
CA ASP A 69 0.75 -9.21 12.02
C ASP A 69 0.43 -7.71 11.89
N SER A 70 -0.41 -7.17 12.77
CA SER A 70 -0.73 -5.73 12.81
C SER A 70 0.41 -4.87 13.38
N ASP A 71 1.33 -5.45 14.15
CA ASP A 71 2.45 -4.71 14.75
C ASP A 71 3.36 -4.16 13.63
N ALA A 72 3.45 -4.88 12.51
CA ALA A 72 4.15 -4.45 11.30
C ALA A 72 3.55 -3.21 10.61
N ALA A 73 2.34 -2.77 11.00
CA ALA A 73 1.79 -1.49 10.59
C ALA A 73 2.43 -0.31 11.34
N GLU A 74 2.91 -0.55 12.56
CA GLU A 74 3.50 0.46 13.46
C GLU A 74 5.03 0.38 13.50
N ASP A 75 5.62 -0.81 13.39
CA ASP A 75 7.06 -1.01 13.38
C ASP A 75 7.54 -1.60 12.03
N PRO A 76 8.24 -0.82 11.19
CA PRO A 76 8.82 -1.32 9.96
C PRO A 76 9.80 -2.49 10.14
N THR A 77 10.35 -2.70 11.34
CA THR A 77 11.24 -3.83 11.64
C THR A 77 10.50 -5.15 11.83
N ASP A 78 9.19 -5.10 12.09
CA ASP A 78 8.30 -6.26 12.16
C ASP A 78 7.72 -6.64 10.77
N VAL A 79 8.06 -5.87 9.72
CA VAL A 79 7.64 -6.18 8.35
C VAL A 79 8.34 -7.44 7.83
N GLU A 80 7.56 -8.50 7.67
CA GLU A 80 8.00 -9.75 7.07
C GLU A 80 7.69 -9.84 5.57
N ARG A 81 8.35 -10.78 4.89
CA ARG A 81 8.09 -11.11 3.47
C ARG A 81 6.60 -11.38 3.20
N ARG A 82 5.90 -12.05 4.11
CA ARG A 82 4.47 -12.37 3.95
C ARG A 82 3.60 -11.11 3.84
N HIS A 83 3.91 -10.08 4.63
CA HIS A 83 3.20 -8.80 4.63
C HIS A 83 3.30 -8.14 3.25
N VAL A 84 4.51 -8.14 2.68
CA VAL A 84 4.78 -7.58 1.35
C VAL A 84 4.02 -8.37 0.27
N GLU A 85 4.02 -9.70 0.34
CA GLU A 85 3.34 -10.56 -0.62
C GLU A 85 1.82 -10.37 -0.58
N TRP A 86 1.23 -10.31 0.61
CA TRP A 86 -0.20 -10.01 0.78
C TRP A 86 -0.56 -8.64 0.25
N PHE A 87 0.23 -7.62 0.56
CA PHE A 87 0.00 -6.25 0.07
C PHE A 87 0.04 -6.18 -1.46
N ILE A 88 1.05 -6.82 -2.10
CA ILE A 88 1.14 -6.86 -3.57
C ILE A 88 -0.07 -7.58 -4.17
N ALA A 89 -0.47 -8.72 -3.60
CA ALA A 89 -1.62 -9.48 -4.07
C ALA A 89 -2.93 -8.68 -3.90
N TRP A 90 -3.12 -8.02 -2.76
CA TRP A 90 -4.25 -7.14 -2.49
C TRP A 90 -4.31 -5.95 -3.46
N MET A 91 -3.16 -5.31 -3.74
CA MET A 91 -3.06 -4.21 -4.72
C MET A 91 -3.44 -4.66 -6.13
N ILE A 92 -3.03 -5.86 -6.53
CA ILE A 92 -3.41 -6.45 -7.82
C ILE A 92 -4.91 -6.73 -7.85
N ALA A 93 -5.45 -7.36 -6.82
CA ALA A 93 -6.87 -7.73 -6.75
C ALA A 93 -7.79 -6.50 -6.78
N THR A 94 -7.51 -5.48 -5.97
CA THR A 94 -8.32 -4.27 -5.86
C THR A 94 -8.23 -3.36 -7.09
N ARG A 95 -7.04 -3.20 -7.68
CA ARG A 95 -6.90 -2.41 -8.91
C ARG A 95 -7.44 -3.14 -10.14
N SER A 96 -7.39 -4.47 -10.16
CA SER A 96 -8.02 -5.27 -11.23
C SER A 96 -9.55 -5.21 -11.12
N ALA A 97 -10.10 -5.29 -9.90
CA ALA A 97 -11.54 -5.14 -9.67
C ALA A 97 -12.04 -3.73 -10.03
N ALA A 98 -11.31 -2.68 -9.68
CA ALA A 98 -11.63 -1.31 -10.09
C ALA A 98 -11.59 -1.14 -11.62
N THR A 99 -10.64 -1.81 -12.28
CA THR A 99 -10.56 -1.83 -13.76
C THR A 99 -11.74 -2.60 -14.37
N ALA A 100 -12.13 -3.74 -13.79
CA ALA A 100 -13.29 -4.51 -14.22
C ALA A 100 -14.62 -3.73 -14.04
N ALA A 101 -14.75 -2.97 -12.95
CA ALA A 101 -15.90 -2.09 -12.70
C ALA A 101 -15.96 -0.89 -13.67
N HIS A 102 -14.84 -0.51 -14.29
CA HIS A 102 -14.76 0.58 -15.26
C HIS A 102 -14.87 0.11 -16.72
N VAL A 103 -15.16 -1.17 -16.97
CA VAL A 103 -15.59 -1.62 -18.30
C VAL A 103 -17.07 -1.24 -18.43
N PRO A 104 -17.44 -0.22 -19.22
CA PRO A 104 -18.85 0.04 -19.48
C PRO A 104 -19.40 -1.23 -20.11
N ALA A 105 -20.51 -1.75 -19.58
CA ALA A 105 -21.23 -2.84 -20.23
C ALA A 105 -21.43 -2.45 -21.70
N LEU A 106 -20.70 -3.09 -22.61
CA LEU A 106 -20.90 -2.91 -24.04
C LEU A 106 -22.33 -3.37 -24.29
N HIS A 107 -23.24 -2.41 -24.48
CA HIS A 107 -24.63 -2.68 -24.78
C HIS A 107 -24.70 -3.56 -26.03
N PRO A 108 -25.19 -4.82 -25.92
CA PRO A 108 -25.38 -5.67 -27.08
C PRO A 108 -26.62 -5.17 -27.83
N GLY A 109 -26.47 -4.19 -28.70
CA GLY A 109 -27.63 -3.62 -29.38
C GLY A 109 -27.41 -2.53 -30.43
N GLN A 110 -26.18 -2.11 -30.75
CA GLN A 110 -25.94 -1.14 -31.82
C GLN A 110 -24.91 -1.62 -32.83
N TYR A 111 -25.28 -2.68 -33.56
CA TYR A 111 -24.83 -2.86 -34.94
C TYR A 111 -26.07 -3.10 -35.78
N ARG A 112 -26.46 -2.07 -36.52
CA ARG A 112 -27.41 -2.16 -37.63
C ARG A 112 -26.82 -1.44 -38.82
#